data_AF-A0A7W0K7W7-F1
#
_entry.id   AF-A0A7W0K7W7-F1
#
_cell.length_a   1.000
_cell.length_b   1.000
_cell.length_c   1.000
_cell.angle_alpha   90.00
_cell.angle_beta   90.00
_cell.angle_gamma   90.00
#
_symmetry.space_group_name_H-M   'P 1'
#
loop_
_entity.id
_entity.type
_entity.pdbx_description
1 polymer ?
#
loop_
_entity_poly.entity_id
_entity_poly.type
_entity_poly.pdbx_seq_one_letter_code
_entity_poly.pdbx_strand_id
1 'polypeptide(L)' 'MADRKAFLLRIDPKLLDAVQQWADDDLRSVNAQIEFLLRRTLRDAGRLKESSDEPAR' A
#
# COMPACT_ATOMS: atom_id res chain seq x y z
N MET A 1 0.46 17.96 -1.06
CA MET A 1 -0.02 16.57 -0.90
C MET A 1 0.79 15.74 -1.86
N ALA A 2 1.52 14.73 -1.36
CA ALA A 2 2.36 13.87 -2.21
C ALA A 2 1.51 13.33 -3.37
N ASP A 3 2.04 13.43 -4.59
CA ASP A 3 1.31 13.04 -5.79
C ASP A 3 1.03 11.53 -5.76
N ARG A 4 -0.25 11.14 -5.69
CA ARG A 4 -0.66 9.73 -5.63
C ARG A 4 -1.16 9.31 -7.00
N LYS A 5 -0.46 8.37 -7.61
CA LYS A 5 -0.86 7.81 -8.91
C LYS A 5 -1.96 6.76 -8.74
N ALA A 6 -3.15 7.04 -9.25
CA ALA A 6 -4.21 6.05 -9.34
C ALA A 6 -3.86 4.97 -10.39
N PHE A 7 -4.13 3.70 -10.06
CA PHE A 7 -3.96 2.58 -10.99
C PHE A 7 -5.10 1.57 -10.78
N LEU A 8 -5.53 0.92 -11.85
CA LEU A 8 -6.53 -0.16 -11.78
C LEU A 8 -5.83 -1.47 -11.41
N LEU A 9 -6.19 -2.03 -10.25
CA LEU A 9 -5.69 -3.32 -9.77
C LEU A 9 -6.71 -4.42 -10.09
N ARG A 10 -6.29 -5.44 -10.84
CA ARG A 10 -7.04 -6.70 -10.94
C ARG A 10 -6.59 -7.58 -9.77
N ILE A 11 -7.51 -7.91 -8.86
CA ILE A 11 -7.24 -8.66 -7.64
C ILE A 11 -8.34 -9.73 -7.46
N ASP A 12 -7.97 -10.86 -6.86
CA ASP A 12 -8.94 -11.86 -6.42
C ASP A 12 -9.90 -11.23 -5.39
N PRO A 13 -11.23 -11.29 -5.59
CA PRO A 13 -12.21 -10.76 -4.64
C PRO A 13 -11.99 -11.25 -3.20
N LYS A 14 -11.67 -12.54 -2.99
CA LYS A 14 -11.49 -13.10 -1.65
C LYS A 14 -10.27 -12.50 -0.95
N LEU A 15 -9.23 -12.17 -1.72
CA LEU A 15 -8.05 -11.50 -1.18
C LEU A 15 -8.38 -10.06 -0.80
N LEU A 16 -9.16 -9.36 -1.62
CA LEU A 16 -9.59 -8.00 -1.32
C LEU A 16 -10.45 -7.96 -0.05
N ASP A 17 -11.37 -8.90 0.11
CA ASP A 17 -12.23 -9.01 1.31
C ASP A 17 -11.40 -9.21 2.58
N ALA A 18 -10.37 -10.06 2.53
CA ALA A 18 -9.47 -10.27 3.66
C ALA A 18 -8.65 -9.00 4.00
N VAL A 19 -8.21 -8.26 2.99
CA VAL A 19 -7.52 -6.98 3.19
C VAL A 19 -8.47 -5.91 3.75
N GLN A 20 -9.73 -5.88 3.31
CA GLN A 20 -10.76 -4.98 3.82
C GLN A 20 -11.02 -5.23 5.31
N GLN A 21 -11.25 -6.48 5.71
CA GLN A 21 -11.46 -6.84 7.11
C GLN A 21 -10.28 -6.39 7.99
N TRP A 22 -9.04 -6.65 7.54
CA TRP A 22 -7.86 -6.22 8.29
C TRP A 22 -7.74 -4.69 8.34
N ALA A 23 -8.06 -3.98 7.26
CA ALA A 23 -8.08 -2.53 7.27
C ALA A 23 -9.09 -1.98 8.30
N ASP A 24 -10.26 -2.60 8.40
CA ASP A 24 -11.30 -2.22 9.35
C ASP A 24 -10.86 -2.48 10.80
N ASP A 25 -10.24 -3.63 11.08
CA ASP A 25 -9.69 -3.99 12.39
C ASP A 25 -8.65 -2.96 12.87
N ASP A 26 -7.85 -2.42 11.93
CA ASP A 26 -6.80 -1.44 12.20
C ASP A 26 -7.27 0.03 12.06
N LEU A 27 -8.57 0.27 11.85
CA LEU A 27 -9.18 1.59 11.62
C LEU A 27 -8.48 2.39 10.49
N ARG A 28 -8.11 1.70 9.40
CA ARG A 28 -7.45 2.28 8.21
C ARG A 28 -8.31 2.11 6.95
N SER A 29 -8.06 2.95 5.95
CA SER A 29 -8.64 2.71 4.63
C SER A 29 -7.95 1.52 3.94
N VAL A 30 -8.70 0.81 3.08
CA VAL A 30 -8.16 -0.27 2.25
C VAL A 30 -6.93 0.16 1.47
N ASN A 31 -6.96 1.36 0.87
CA ASN A 31 -5.83 1.86 0.09
C ASN A 31 -4.58 2.06 0.97
N ALA A 32 -4.75 2.59 2.19
CA ALA A 32 -3.65 2.74 3.13
C ALA A 32 -3.12 1.38 3.59
N GLN A 33 -4.00 0.40 3.80
CA GLN A 33 -3.61 -0.97 4.15
C GLN A 33 -2.82 -1.64 3.03
N ILE A 34 -3.29 -1.56 1.78
CA ILE A 34 -2.58 -2.08 0.60
C ILE A 34 -1.20 -1.41 0.47
N GLU A 35 -1.13 -0.09 0.60
CA GLU A 35 0.15 0.64 0.53
C GLU A 35 1.12 0.18 1.63
N PHE A 36 0.63 0.03 2.87
CA PHE A 36 1.43 -0.47 3.98
C PHE A 36 2.01 -1.87 3.70
N LEU A 37 1.18 -2.80 3.24
CA LEU A 37 1.59 -4.17 2.92
C LEU A 37 2.61 -4.21 1.79
N LEU A 38 2.40 -3.43 0.72
CA LEU A 38 3.32 -3.35 -0.41
C LEU A 38 4.66 -2.75 0.02
N ARG A 39 4.64 -1.64 0.78
CA ARG A 39 5.88 -1.01 1.28
C ARG A 39 6.67 -1.96 2.16
N ARG A 40 6.01 -2.62 3.11
CA ARG A 40 6.63 -3.61 3.98
C ARG A 40 7.25 -4.75 3.16
N THR A 41 6.48 -5.37 2.28
CA THR A 41 6.93 -6.50 1.46
C THR A 41 8.12 -6.12 0.57
N LEU A 42 8.09 -4.92 -0.03
CA LEU A 42 9.19 -4.44 -0.86
C LEU A 42 10.45 -4.13 -0.05
N ARG A 43 10.33 -3.61 1.18
CA ARG A 43 11.48 -3.43 2.08
C ARG A 43 12.06 -4.78 2.50
N ASP A 44 11.21 -5.71 2.93
CA ASP A 44 11.62 -7.05 3.36
C ASP A 44 12.32 -7.81 2.21
N ALA A 45 11.88 -7.58 0.97
CA ALA A 45 12.52 -8.12 -0.23
C ALA A 45 13.76 -7.35 -0.72
N GLY A 46 14.16 -6.25 -0.06
CA GLY A 46 15.25 -5.37 -0.48
C GLY A 46 15.01 -4.65 -1.82
N ARG A 47 13.74 -4.51 -2.22
CA ARG A 47 13.30 -3.94 -3.51
C ARG A 47 12.85 -2.49 -3.41
N LEU A 48 12.55 -2.00 -2.21
CA LEU A 48 12.34 -0.58 -1.98
C LEU A 48 13.68 0.04 -1.58
N LYS A 49 14.27 0.84 -2.47
CA LYS A 49 15.38 1.71 -2.09
C LYS A 49 14.83 2.77 -1.14
N GLU A 50 15.51 3.02 -0.03
CA GLU A 50 15.28 4.20 0.81
C GLU A 50 15.77 5.44 0.05
N SER A 51 15.08 5.80 -1.03
CA SER A 51 15.15 7.17 -1.53
C SER A 51 14.41 8.00 -0.49
N SER A 52 15.19 8.73 0.29
CA SER A 52 14.81 9.92 1.04
C SER A 52 13.49 10.52 0.55
N ASP A 53 12.56 10.72 1.49
CA ASP A 53 11.40 11.60 1.39
C ASP A 53 11.84 13.03 1.00
N GLU A 54 12.31 13.22 -0.22
CA GLU A 54 12.51 14.54 -0.80
C GLU A 54 11.41 14.72 -1.85
N PRO A 55 10.42 15.58 -1.59
CA PRO A 55 9.50 15.98 -2.63
C PRO A 55 10.34 16.69 -3.70
N ALA A 56 10.43 16.09 -4.89
CA ALA A 56 10.96 16.76 -6.05
C ALA A 56 10.20 18.10 -6.22
N ARG A 57 10.96 19.19 -6.13
CA ARG A 57 10.51 20.55 -6.42
C ARG A 57 10.15 20.70 -7.89
#